data_AF-A0A7S1WUW5-F1
#
_entry.id   AF-A0A7S1WUW5-F1
#
_cell.length_a   1.000
_cell.length_b   1.000
_cell.length_c   1.000
_cell.angle_alpha   90.00
_cell.angle_beta   90.00
_cell.angle_gamma   90.00
#
_symmetry.space_group_name_H-M   'P 1'
#
loop_
_entity.id
_entity.type
_entity.pdbx_description
1 polymer ?
#
loop_
_entity_poly.entity_id
_entity_poly.type
_entity_poly.pdbx_seq_one_letter_code
_entity_poly.pdbx_strand_id
1 'polypeptide(L)'
;TTDACTVVDPLFGLLKYMSIKLDISLTPWLGRWWMPFGPPARVPLLMCFGDPIPCPKLAEGSSKQDVQAAVDAKHAELLEAYRAIFDTHKAAYGHPGARLSFV
;
A
#
# COMPACT_ATOMS: atom_id res chain seq x y z
N THR A 1 -12.97 -13.71 -2.31
CA THR A 1 -13.51 -13.41 -0.96
C THR A 1 -12.70 -12.27 -0.42
N THR A 2 -13.30 -11.09 -0.51
CA THR A 2 -12.76 -9.80 -0.09
C THR A 2 -12.71 -9.77 1.43
N ASP A 3 -11.63 -10.29 2.01
CA ASP A 3 -11.23 -9.89 3.36
C ASP A 3 -10.71 -8.45 3.22
N ALA A 4 -11.65 -7.51 3.18
CA ALA A 4 -11.35 -6.14 3.52
C ALA A 4 -10.69 -6.21 4.89
N CYS A 5 -9.41 -5.85 4.97
CA CYS A 5 -8.72 -5.67 6.23
C CYS A 5 -9.64 -4.81 7.09
N THR A 6 -10.31 -5.43 8.06
CA THR A 6 -11.18 -4.71 8.98
C THR A 6 -10.25 -3.75 9.68
N VAL A 7 -10.34 -2.47 9.32
CA VAL A 7 -9.68 -1.39 10.05
C VAL A 7 -10.40 -1.36 11.38
N VAL A 8 -10.00 -2.25 12.29
CA VAL A 8 -10.41 -2.25 13.67
C VAL A 8 -9.79 -0.98 14.23
N ASP A 9 -10.59 0.07 14.33
CA ASP A 9 -10.20 1.27 15.04
C ASP A 9 -10.01 0.87 16.50
N PRO A 10 -8.76 0.78 17.01
CA PRO A 10 -8.50 0.31 18.37
C PRO A 10 -9.11 1.24 19.43
N LEU A 11 -9.63 2.40 19.02
CA LEU A 11 -10.24 3.44 19.85
C LEU A 11 -11.72 3.68 19.50
N PHE A 12 -12.45 2.67 18.98
CA PHE A 12 -13.91 2.72 18.77
C PHE A 12 -14.40 3.91 17.91
N GLY A 13 -13.71 4.25 16.83
CA GLY A 13 -14.13 5.28 15.87
C GLY A 13 -13.52 6.68 16.09
N LEU A 14 -12.70 6.86 17.13
CA LEU A 14 -12.00 8.12 17.40
C LEU A 14 -11.01 8.46 16.28
N LEU A 15 -10.31 7.47 15.72
CA LEU A 15 -9.35 7.72 14.63
C LEU A 15 -10.06 8.14 13.36
N LYS A 16 -11.24 7.57 13.09
CA LYS A 16 -12.10 8.00 11.98
C LYS A 16 -12.56 9.45 12.16
N TYR A 17 -13.04 9.82 13.35
CA TYR A 17 -13.44 11.21 13.64
C TYR A 17 -12.27 12.19 13.50
N MET A 18 -11.09 11.84 14.03
CA MET A 18 -9.91 12.69 13.93
C MET A 18 -9.38 12.80 12.50
N SER A 19 -9.39 11.71 11.73
CA SER A 19 -8.98 11.72 10.33
C SER A 19 -9.87 12.63 9.48
N ILE A 20 -11.19 12.56 9.65
CA ILE A 20 -12.15 13.43 8.94
C ILE A 20 -11.97 14.90 9.36
N LYS A 21 -11.74 15.16 10.65
CA LYS A 21 -11.64 16.53 11.17
C LYS A 21 -10.31 17.21 10.86
N LEU A 22 -9.22 16.46 10.82
CA LEU A 22 -7.87 16.96 10.59
C LEU A 22 -7.42 16.82 9.13
N ASP A 23 -8.22 16.16 8.29
CA ASP A 23 -7.94 15.88 6.88
C ASP A 23 -6.56 15.23 6.66
N ILE A 24 -6.20 14.32 7.57
CA ILE A 24 -4.94 13.56 7.54
C ILE A 24 -5.21 12.07 7.67
N SER A 25 -4.38 11.27 6.98
CA SER A 25 -4.36 9.82 7.14
C SER A 25 -3.68 9.46 8.45
N LEU A 26 -4.48 9.14 9.48
CA LEU A 26 -3.99 8.67 10.77
C LEU A 26 -3.94 7.15 10.76
N THR A 27 -2.77 6.59 10.47
CA THR A 27 -2.56 5.15 10.54
C THR A 27 -2.23 4.76 11.98
N PRO A 28 -3.05 3.95 12.66
CA PRO A 28 -2.72 3.49 14.01
C PRO A 28 -1.42 2.70 13.96
N TRP A 29 -0.45 3.08 14.79
CA TRP A 29 0.79 2.31 14.98
C TRP A 29 1.05 2.07 16.48
N LEU A 30 1.67 0.93 16.77
CA LEU A 30 2.15 0.57 18.10
C LEU A 30 3.63 0.89 18.18
N GLY A 31 3.99 1.89 18.99
CA GLY A 31 5.35 2.32 19.20
C GLY A 31 6.11 1.39 20.16
N ARG A 32 7.21 1.89 20.71
CA ARG A 32 8.02 1.15 21.70
C ARG A 32 7.16 0.70 22.89
N TRP A 33 7.43 -0.51 23.39
CA TRP A 33 6.69 -1.15 24.50
C TRP A 33 5.19 -1.35 24.24
N TRP A 34 4.77 -1.51 22.98
CA TRP A 34 3.36 -1.68 22.61
C TRP A 34 2.48 -0.46 22.98
N MET A 35 3.07 0.72 23.19
CA MET A 35 2.28 1.93 23.44
C MET A 35 1.65 2.46 22.14
N PRO A 36 0.33 2.71 22.11
CA PRO A 36 -0.33 3.33 20.96
C PRO A 36 0.20 4.75 20.78
N PHE A 37 0.63 5.09 19.56
CA PHE A 37 1.29 6.39 19.25
C PHE A 37 2.53 6.69 20.13
N GLY A 38 3.14 5.67 20.73
CA GLY A 38 4.33 5.82 21.56
C GLY A 38 5.59 6.15 20.74
N PRO A 39 6.76 6.31 21.41
CA PRO A 39 8.02 6.60 20.75
C PRO A 39 8.28 5.63 19.59
N PRO A 40 8.70 6.11 18.40
CA PRO A 40 8.89 5.26 17.24
C PRO A 40 9.98 4.22 17.49
N ALA A 41 9.75 2.99 17.03
CA ALA A 41 10.78 1.96 17.04
C ALA A 41 11.86 2.33 16.01
N ARG A 42 13.13 2.36 16.44
CA ARG A 42 14.26 2.61 15.54
C ARG A 42 14.64 1.32 14.82
N VAL A 43 13.84 0.96 13.81
CA VAL A 43 14.08 -0.21 12.97
C VAL A 43 14.62 0.27 11.62
N PRO A 44 15.70 -0.33 11.09
CA PRO A 44 16.17 0.00 9.74
C PRO A 44 15.07 -0.34 8.71
N LEU A 45 14.65 0.67 7.95
CA LEU A 45 13.71 0.50 6.84
C LEU A 45 14.50 0.29 5.55
N LEU A 46 14.26 -0.82 4.87
CA LEU A 46 14.79 -1.08 3.54
C LEU A 46 13.79 -0.56 2.50
N MET A 47 14.26 0.29 1.58
CA MET A 47 13.49 0.75 0.45
C MET A 47 13.99 0.04 -0.80
N CYS A 48 13.10 -0.66 -1.50
CA CYS A 48 13.41 -1.37 -2.73
C CYS A 48 12.77 -0.66 -3.91
N PHE A 49 13.51 -0.53 -5.01
CA PHE A 49 13.05 0.08 -6.25
C PHE A 49 13.02 -0.99 -7.34
N GLY A 50 11.93 -1.03 -8.09
CA GLY A 50 11.81 -1.87 -9.29
C GLY A 50 12.18 -1.12 -10.55
N ASP A 51 12.08 -1.84 -11.67
CA ASP A 51 12.24 -1.26 -12.98
C ASP A 51 11.15 -0.22 -13.27
N PRO A 52 11.46 0.84 -14.04
CA PRO A 52 10.48 1.84 -14.42
C PRO A 52 9.42 1.24 -15.35
N ILE A 53 8.15 1.52 -15.06
CA ILE A 53 7.04 1.11 -15.93
C ILE A 53 6.81 2.19 -16.99
N PRO A 54 7.02 1.89 -18.29
CA PRO A 54 6.83 2.87 -19.34
C PRO A 54 5.35 3.16 -19.55
N CYS A 55 4.99 4.44 -19.54
CA CYS A 55 3.63 4.94 -19.80
C CYS A 55 3.59 5.72 -21.11
N PRO A 56 3.43 5.05 -22.27
CA PRO A 56 3.32 5.73 -23.55
C PRO A 56 2.05 6.59 -23.59
N LYS A 57 2.13 7.73 -24.28
CA LYS A 57 0.96 8.57 -24.52
C LYS A 57 0.01 7.87 -25.48
N LEU A 58 -1.28 7.85 -25.13
CA LEU A 58 -2.34 7.42 -26.04
C LEU A 58 -2.58 8.47 -27.12
N ALA A 59 -3.12 8.04 -28.27
CA ALA A 59 -3.45 8.93 -29.37
C ALA A 59 -4.53 9.95 -28.97
N GLU A 60 -4.44 11.17 -29.51
CA GLU A 60 -5.48 12.17 -29.35
C GLU A 60 -6.81 11.66 -29.93
N GLY A 61 -7.90 11.80 -29.17
CA GLY A 61 -9.21 11.29 -29.56
C GLY A 61 -9.49 9.83 -29.19
N SER A 62 -8.60 9.17 -28.44
CA SER A 62 -8.86 7.83 -27.88
C SER A 62 -10.18 7.80 -27.10
N SER A 63 -10.96 6.73 -27.25
CA SER A 63 -12.22 6.61 -26.53
C SER A 63 -11.97 6.47 -25.02
N LYS A 64 -12.95 6.85 -24.19
CA LYS A 64 -12.85 6.68 -22.73
C LYS A 64 -12.59 5.23 -22.31
N GLN A 65 -13.12 4.27 -23.08
CA GLN A 65 -12.93 2.85 -22.82
C GLN A 65 -11.50 2.42 -23.11
N ASP A 66 -10.89 2.90 -24.19
CA ASP A 66 -9.49 2.60 -24.54
C ASP A 66 -8.52 3.19 -23.52
N VAL A 67 -8.81 4.40 -23.02
CA VAL A 67 -8.04 5.03 -21.94
C VAL A 67 -8.13 4.21 -20.66
N GLN A 68 -9.32 3.78 -20.26
CA GLN A 68 -9.51 2.98 -19.06
C GLN A 68 -8.78 1.64 -19.17
N ALA A 69 -8.92 0.94 -20.31
CA ALA A 69 -8.24 -0.34 -20.53
C ALA A 69 -6.71 -0.22 -20.49
N ALA A 70 -6.16 0.87 -21.04
CA ALA A 70 -4.72 1.14 -20.97
C ALA A 70 -4.24 1.41 -19.54
N VAL A 71 -5.03 2.15 -18.74
CA VAL A 71 -4.75 2.40 -17.33
C VAL A 71 -4.80 1.09 -16.53
N ASP A 72 -5.84 0.27 -16.74
CA ASP A 72 -6.01 -1.01 -16.03
C ASP A 72 -4.86 -1.98 -16.34
N ALA A 73 -4.43 -2.03 -17.61
CA ALA A 73 -3.28 -2.84 -18.02
C ALA A 73 -1.98 -2.40 -17.31
N LYS A 74 -1.72 -1.10 -17.24
CA LYS A 74 -0.54 -0.56 -16.54
C LYS A 74 -0.63 -0.69 -15.03
N HIS A 75 -1.84 -0.60 -14.48
CA HIS A 75 -2.07 -0.88 -13.08
C HIS A 75 -1.76 -2.34 -12.74
N ALA A 76 -2.20 -3.30 -13.57
CA ALA A 76 -1.86 -4.71 -13.39
C ALA A 76 -0.35 -4.97 -13.45
N GLU A 77 0.36 -4.34 -14.39
CA GLU A 77 1.83 -4.40 -14.49
C GLU A 77 2.51 -3.89 -13.21
N LEU A 78 2.02 -2.76 -12.67
CA LEU A 78 2.52 -2.19 -11.41
C LEU A 78 2.31 -3.12 -10.21
N LEU A 79 1.11 -3.68 -10.08
CA LEU A 79 0.80 -4.60 -8.98
C LEU A 79 1.68 -5.85 -9.02
N GLU A 80 1.97 -6.37 -10.21
CA GLU A 80 2.83 -7.53 -10.36
C GLU A 80 4.30 -7.20 -10.03
N ALA A 81 4.79 -6.03 -10.46
CA ALA A 81 6.12 -5.56 -10.09
C ALA A 81 6.28 -5.43 -8.55
N TYR A 82 5.26 -4.90 -7.86
CA TYR A 82 5.27 -4.83 -6.40
C TYR A 82 5.29 -6.20 -5.74
N ARG A 83 4.52 -7.17 -6.25
CA ARG A 83 4.56 -8.56 -5.73
C ARG A 83 5.94 -9.17 -5.89
N ALA A 84 6.55 -9.03 -7.08
CA ALA A 84 7.88 -9.58 -7.35
C ALA A 84 8.95 -9.01 -6.41
N ILE A 85 8.96 -7.69 -6.19
CA ILE A 85 9.89 -7.02 -5.26
C ILE A 85 9.66 -7.52 -3.83
N PHE A 86 8.39 -7.57 -3.39
CA PHE A 86 8.05 -8.06 -2.06
C PHE A 86 8.51 -9.51 -1.85
N ASP A 87 8.22 -10.39 -2.80
CA ASP A 87 8.59 -11.81 -2.72
C ASP A 87 10.11 -12.02 -2.72
N THR A 88 10.85 -11.17 -3.41
CA THR A 88 12.31 -11.18 -3.42
C THR A 88 12.92 -10.84 -2.06
N HIS A 89 12.33 -9.89 -1.32
CA HIS A 89 12.94 -9.34 -0.11
C HIS A 89 12.28 -9.77 1.21
N LYS A 90 11.06 -10.33 1.21
CA LYS A 90 10.31 -10.71 2.42
C LYS A 90 11.06 -11.66 3.34
N ALA A 91 11.85 -12.58 2.78
CA ALA A 91 12.63 -13.53 3.57
C ALA A 91 13.78 -12.84 4.31
N ALA A 92 14.46 -11.90 3.67
CA ALA A 92 15.53 -11.11 4.30
C ALA A 92 14.99 -10.23 5.45
N TYR A 93 13.71 -9.89 5.40
CA TYR A 93 13.01 -9.13 6.45
C TYR A 93 12.29 -10.01 7.49
N GLY A 94 12.56 -11.33 7.51
CA GLY A 94 12.03 -12.25 8.52
C GLY A 94 10.59 -12.73 8.29
N HIS A 95 10.01 -12.47 7.11
CA HIS A 95 8.63 -12.82 6.77
C HIS A 95 8.52 -13.74 5.53
N PRO A 96 9.17 -14.93 5.51
CA PRO A 96 9.23 -15.79 4.33
C PRO A 96 7.85 -16.29 3.84
N GLY A 97 6.90 -16.47 4.76
CA GLY A 97 5.54 -16.93 4.44
C GLY A 97 4.55 -15.80 4.11
N ALA A 98 4.95 -14.53 4.21
CA ALA A 98 4.04 -13.42 3.96
C ALA A 98 3.69 -13.32 2.47
N ARG A 99 2.52 -12.74 2.21
CA ARG A 99 2.01 -12.43 0.87
C ARG A 99 1.54 -10.99 0.82
N LEU A 100 1.87 -10.30 -0.26
CA LEU A 100 1.39 -8.95 -0.50
C LEU A 100 -0.08 -9.01 -0.93
N SER A 101 -0.92 -8.23 -0.26
CA SER A 101 -2.33 -8.07 -0.61
C SER A 101 -2.59 -6.62 -1.03
N PHE A 102 -3.30 -6.45 -2.13
CA PHE A 102 -3.79 -5.15 -2.60
C PHE A 102 -5.26 -4.99 -2.20
N VAL A 103 -5.69 -3.75 -1.97
CA VAL A 103 -7.07 -3.37 -1.56
C VAL A 103 -7.73 -2.63 -2.70
#